data_AF-A0A9X5MKF1-F1
#
_entry.id   AF-A0A9X5MKF1-F1
#
_cell.length_a   1.000
_cell.length_b   1.000
_cell.length_c   1.000
_cell.angle_alpha   90.00
_cell.angle_beta   90.00
_cell.angle_gamma   90.00
#
_symmetry.space_group_name_H-M   'P 1'
#
loop_
_entity.id
_entity.type
_entity.pdbx_description
1 polymer ?
#
loop_
_entity_poly.entity_id
_entity_poly.type
_entity_poly.pdbx_seq_one_letter_code
_entity_poly.pdbx_strand_id
1 'polypeptide(L)'
;MILSEIQRITQGLHILERYKPLASVHSVCNATWCIELQEEEFIDIVQEDRDALYRLGWRNPRKSPYLWKCATERGLSQEIREKSVLD
;
A
#
# COMPACT_ATOMS: atom_id res chain seq x y z
N MET A 1 -12.58 -8.96 -12.79
CA MET A 1 -11.92 -10.10 -12.11
C MET A 1 -11.38 -9.58 -10.79
N ILE A 2 -11.71 -10.21 -9.66
CA ILE A 2 -11.17 -9.81 -8.35
C ILE A 2 -9.86 -10.57 -8.16
N LEU A 3 -8.74 -9.86 -8.06
CA LEU A 3 -7.44 -10.47 -7.73
C LEU A 3 -7.45 -10.91 -6.27
N SER A 4 -6.80 -12.04 -5.97
CA SER A 4 -6.59 -12.46 -4.58
C SER A 4 -5.71 -11.44 -3.84
N GLU A 5 -5.78 -11.44 -2.51
CA GLU A 5 -4.92 -10.60 -1.67
C GLU A 5 -3.44 -10.74 -2.03
N ILE A 6 -2.94 -11.98 -2.13
CA ILE A 6 -1.54 -12.26 -2.47
C ILE A 6 -1.20 -11.66 -3.83
N GLN A 7 -2.05 -11.82 -4.84
CA GLN A 7 -1.80 -11.27 -6.18
C GLN A 7 -1.70 -9.74 -6.16
N ARG A 8 -2.60 -9.06 -5.45
CA ARG A 8 -2.58 -7.59 -5.32
C ARG A 8 -1.32 -7.09 -4.64
N ILE A 9 -0.90 -7.76 -3.56
CA ILE A 9 0.31 -7.43 -2.81
C ILE A 9 1.55 -7.64 -3.68
N THR A 10 1.73 -8.83 -4.25
CA THR A 10 2.91 -9.17 -5.05
C THR A 10 3.05 -8.27 -6.28
N GLN A 11 1.95 -7.99 -6.99
CA GLN A 11 2.01 -7.10 -8.15
C GLN A 11 2.40 -5.66 -7.77
N GLY A 12 1.93 -5.15 -6.63
CA GLY A 12 2.31 -3.82 -6.18
C GLY A 12 3.75 -3.75 -5.67
N LEU A 13 4.24 -4.81 -5.00
CA LEU A 13 5.65 -4.91 -4.62
C LEU A 13 6.56 -4.90 -5.85
N HIS A 14 6.20 -5.60 -6.92
CA HIS A 14 6.98 -5.59 -8.16
C HIS A 14 7.01 -4.21 -8.83
N ILE A 15 5.93 -3.42 -8.70
CA ILE A 15 5.93 -2.03 -9.15
C ILE A 15 6.94 -1.20 -8.34
N LEU A 16 6.89 -1.29 -7.01
CA LEU A 16 7.74 -0.51 -6.09
C LEU A 16 9.22 -0.92 -6.17
N GLU A 17 9.49 -2.21 -6.44
CA GLU A 17 10.83 -2.79 -6.63
C GLU A 17 11.61 -2.08 -7.75
N ARG A 18 10.94 -1.56 -8.78
CA ARG A 18 11.59 -0.78 -9.86
C ARG A 18 12.23 0.52 -9.37
N TYR A 19 11.71 1.09 -8.28
CA TYR A 19 12.18 2.36 -7.70
C TYR A 19 13.18 2.11 -6.57
N LYS A 20 12.90 1.13 -5.71
CA LYS A 20 13.78 0.73 -4.63
C LYS A 20 13.75 -0.80 -4.46
N PRO A 21 14.70 -1.54 -5.04
CA PRO A 21 14.72 -3.00 -4.96
C PRO A 21 14.91 -3.54 -3.53
N LEU A 22 15.59 -2.77 -2.69
CA LEU A 22 15.87 -3.11 -1.29
C LEU A 22 15.05 -2.24 -0.33
N ALA A 23 13.78 -1.99 -0.69
CA ALA A 23 12.90 -1.19 0.14
C ALA A 23 12.64 -1.86 1.49
N SER A 24 12.69 -1.07 2.55
CA SER A 24 12.41 -1.48 3.91
C SER A 24 10.91 -1.70 4.08
N VAL A 25 10.56 -2.91 4.48
CA VAL A 25 9.18 -3.25 4.85
C VAL A 25 9.01 -2.97 6.33
N HIS A 26 8.20 -1.97 6.65
CA HIS A 26 7.85 -1.61 8.01
C HIS A 26 6.52 -2.25 8.41
N SER A 27 6.47 -2.79 9.64
CA SER A 27 5.21 -3.09 10.31
C SER A 27 4.96 -1.96 11.30
N VAL A 28 3.88 -1.20 11.14
CA VAL A 28 3.48 -0.24 12.17
C VAL A 28 2.94 -1.05 13.35
N CYS A 29 3.58 -0.89 14.51
CA CYS A 29 3.24 -1.59 15.75
C CYS A 29 1.74 -1.51 16.03
N ASN A 30 1.17 -2.66 16.38
CA ASN A 30 -0.26 -2.96 16.61
C ASN A 30 -1.13 -3.16 15.37
N ALA A 31 -0.66 -2.89 14.14
CA ALA A 31 -1.43 -3.12 12.92
C ALA A 31 -0.93 -4.31 12.08
N THR A 32 -1.26 -5.55 12.46
CA THR A 32 -0.88 -6.79 11.74
C THR A 32 -1.51 -6.94 10.34
N TRP A 33 -2.13 -5.88 9.82
CA TRP A 33 -3.04 -5.92 8.69
C TRP A 33 -2.65 -4.98 7.55
N CYS A 34 -1.45 -4.38 7.59
CA CYS A 34 -0.96 -3.48 6.55
C CYS A 34 0.52 -3.71 6.26
N ILE A 35 0.86 -3.81 4.98
CA ILE A 35 2.23 -3.70 4.48
C ILE A 35 2.52 -2.22 4.27
N GLU A 36 3.64 -1.74 4.80
CA GLU A 36 4.07 -0.36 4.69
C GLU A 36 5.52 -0.29 4.20
N LEU A 37 5.77 0.52 3.17
CA LEU A 37 7.12 0.79 2.65
C LEU A 37 7.31 2.31 2.62
N GLN A 38 8.43 2.77 3.18
CA GLN A 38 8.77 4.19 3.26
C GLN A 38 10.18 4.42 2.71
N GLU A 39 10.28 4.96 1.51
CA GLU A 39 11.55 5.15 0.80
C GLU A 39 11.54 6.47 0.04
N GLU A 40 12.64 7.21 0.07
CA GLU A 40 12.73 8.54 -0.57
C GLU A 40 12.52 8.44 -2.09
N GLU A 41 13.02 7.37 -2.71
CA GLU A 41 12.92 7.12 -4.17
C GLU A 41 11.47 6.93 -4.64
N PHE A 42 10.51 6.72 -3.73
CA PHE A 42 9.10 6.65 -4.11
C PHE A 42 8.50 8.00 -4.54
N ILE A 43 9.23 9.11 -4.34
CA ILE A 43 8.83 10.41 -4.92
C ILE A 43 8.80 10.37 -6.45
N ASP A 44 9.69 9.57 -7.05
CA ASP A 44 9.88 9.49 -8.50
C ASP A 44 8.87 8.55 -9.19
N ILE A 45 7.94 7.94 -8.44
CA ILE A 45 6.91 7.07 -9.01
C ILE A 45 6.04 7.86 -9.99
N VAL A 46 6.09 7.42 -11.25
CA VAL A 46 5.36 8.04 -12.36
C VAL A 46 3.85 7.80 -12.25
N GLN A 47 3.05 8.66 -12.87
CA GLN A 47 1.59 8.61 -12.73
C GLN A 47 0.98 7.27 -13.15
N GLU A 48 1.49 6.65 -14.22
CA GLU A 48 1.03 5.33 -14.68
C GLU A 48 1.15 4.25 -13.59
N ASP A 49 2.28 4.25 -12.89
CA ASP A 49 2.57 3.32 -11.80
C ASP A 49 1.77 3.64 -10.54
N ARG A 50 1.56 4.94 -10.25
CA ARG A 50 0.65 5.37 -9.18
C ARG A 50 -0.75 4.84 -9.43
N ASP A 51 -1.26 4.98 -10.64
CA ASP A 51 -2.59 4.51 -11.02
C ASP A 51 -2.68 2.98 -10.94
N ALA A 52 -1.63 2.26 -11.34
CA ALA A 52 -1.55 0.81 -11.20
C ALA A 52 -1.57 0.37 -9.72
N LEU A 53 -0.77 1.02 -8.87
CA LEU A 53 -0.77 0.78 -7.42
C LEU A 53 -2.16 1.03 -6.81
N TYR A 54 -2.82 2.14 -7.19
CA TYR A 54 -4.16 2.44 -6.70
C TYR A 54 -5.19 1.38 -7.11
N ARG A 55 -5.13 0.86 -8.35
CA ARG A 55 -5.99 -0.24 -8.82
C ARG A 55 -5.75 -1.54 -8.05
N LEU A 56 -4.52 -1.79 -7.61
CA LEU A 56 -4.16 -2.96 -6.80
C LEU A 56 -4.55 -2.81 -5.31
N GLY A 57 -5.01 -1.62 -4.90
CA GLY A 57 -5.39 -1.33 -3.51
C GLY A 57 -4.28 -0.74 -2.66
N TRP A 58 -3.13 -0.41 -3.26
CA TRP A 58 -2.09 0.36 -2.58
C TRP A 58 -2.51 1.82 -2.44
N ARG A 59 -2.06 2.48 -1.38
CA ARG A 59 -2.42 3.86 -1.06
C ARG A 59 -1.18 4.64 -0.66
N ASN A 60 -1.11 5.87 -1.14
CA ASN A 60 -0.10 6.84 -0.76
C ASN A 60 -0.77 7.93 0.09
N PRO A 61 -0.42 8.06 1.38
CA PRO A 61 -0.98 9.11 2.23
C PRO A 61 -0.59 10.49 1.70
N ARG A 62 -1.56 11.41 1.56
CA ARG A 62 -1.33 12.75 1.01
C ARG A 62 -0.17 13.52 1.66
N LYS A 63 0.12 13.25 2.94
CA LYS A 63 1.17 13.93 3.70
C LYS A 63 2.55 13.26 3.61
N SER A 64 2.68 12.14 2.91
CA SER A 64 3.95 11.40 2.79
C SER A 64 4.09 10.81 1.39
N PRO A 65 4.71 11.54 0.43
CA PRO A 65 4.88 11.06 -0.93
C PRO A 65 5.77 9.81 -1.01
N TYR A 66 6.60 9.60 0.01
CA TYR A 66 7.55 8.50 0.17
C TYR A 66 6.92 7.22 0.74
N LEU A 67 5.62 7.25 1.07
CA LEU A 67 4.98 6.20 1.85
C LEU A 67 3.91 5.48 1.02
N TRP A 68 4.03 4.16 0.96
CA TRP A 68 3.02 3.31 0.33
C TRP A 68 2.53 2.24 1.29
N LYS A 69 1.20 2.07 1.30
CA LYS A 69 0.50 1.15 2.20
C LYS A 69 -0.39 0.22 1.40
N CYS A 70 -0.45 -1.05 1.77
CA CYS A 70 -1.45 -1.99 1.28
C CYS A 70 -2.07 -2.76 2.44
N ALA A 71 -3.37 -2.58 2.64
CA ALA A 71 -4.12 -3.32 3.64
C ALA A 71 -4.40 -4.76 3.15
N THR A 72 -4.36 -5.71 4.09
CA THR A 72 -4.93 -7.05 3.94
C THR A 72 -6.45 -6.96 3.94
N GLU A 73 -7.17 -8.01 3.54
CA GLU A 73 -8.62 -8.12 3.61
C GLU A 73 -9.14 -7.87 5.03
N ARG A 74 -8.39 -8.33 6.04
CA ARG A 74 -8.66 -8.02 7.44
C ARG A 74 -8.49 -6.53 7.74
N GLY A 75 -7.44 -5.91 7.23
CA GLY A 75 -7.18 -4.48 7.39
C GLY A 75 -8.25 -3.60 6.72
N LEU A 76 -8.66 -3.96 5.50
CA LEU A 76 -9.76 -3.30 4.78
C LEU A 76 -11.07 -3.42 5.57
N SER A 77 -11.37 -4.59 6.11
CA SER A 77 -12.57 -4.81 6.93
C SER A 77 -12.55 -3.96 8.21
N GLN A 78 -11.38 -3.76 8.79
CA GLN A 78 -11.21 -2.92 9.98
C GLN A 78 -11.32 -1.42 9.67
N GLU A 79 -10.69 -0.94 8.59
CA GLU A 79 -10.82 0.46 8.16
C GLU A 79 -12.27 0.85 7.87
N ILE A 80 -13.05 -0.06 7.27
CA ILE A 80 -14.48 0.15 7.02
C ILE A 80 -15.25 0.28 8.35
N ARG A 81 -14.99 -0.63 9.30
CA ARG A 81 -15.64 -0.59 10.62
C ARG A 81 -15.30 0.69 11.38
N GLU A 82 -14.05 1.12 11.37
CA GLU A 82 -13.61 2.34 12.08
C GLU A 82 -14.23 3.61 11.47
N LYS A 83 -14.35 3.68 10.14
CA LYS A 83 -15.03 4.80 9.47
C LYS A 83 -16.53 4.84 9.77
N SER A 84 -17.21 3.69 9.81
CA SER A 84 -18.64 3.61 10.12
C SER A 84 -19.00 3.92 11.58
N VAL A 85 -18.02 3.97 12.49
CA VAL A 85 -18.23 4.35 13.91
C VAL A 85 -18.04 5.84 14.13
N LEU A 86 -17.43 6.54 13.17
CA LEU A 86 -17.15 7.99 13.23
C LEU A 86 -18.17 8.83 12.47
N ASP A 87 -19.11 8.20 11.76
CA ASP A 87 -20.27 8.80 11.08
C ASP A 87 -21.56 8.52 11.88
#